data_AF-A0A382LHF9-F1
#
_entry.id   AF-A0A382LHF9-F1
#
_cell.length_a   1.000
_cell.length_b   1.000
_cell.length_c   1.000
_cell.angle_alpha   90.00
_cell.angle_beta   90.00
_cell.angle_gamma   90.00
#
_symmetry.space_group_name_H-M   'P 1'
#
loop_
_entity.id
_entity.type
_entity.pdbx_description
1 polymer ?
#
loop_
_entity_poly.entity_id
_entity_poly.type
_entity_poly.pdbx_seq_one_letter_code
_entity_poly.pdbx_strand_id
1 'polypeptide(L)'
;MSNHEYWVALSSVEGIGPVRIKYLLNRFGTIEEVFAAEMLEIARLPLFDQVLALRVLRARLGLTEIRRQIGWLKSQNVNIICFEDVEYPMQLRELQNAPPVLCYLGELRKILCNRSVAIVGSRNPSDSAILETLNLTTRLVEAGFTIVSGLADGIDTTAHLGAISA
;
A
#
# COMPACT_ATOMS: atom_id res chain seq x y z
N MET A 1 -3.84 -17.12 -11.39
CA MET A 1 -3.54 -15.95 -12.23
C MET A 1 -3.67 -14.75 -11.31
N SER A 2 -2.66 -13.88 -11.18
CA SER A 2 -2.83 -12.74 -10.27
C SER A 2 -3.86 -11.79 -10.89
N ASN A 3 -4.83 -11.38 -10.08
CA ASN A 3 -5.92 -10.46 -10.42
C ASN A 3 -5.53 -9.01 -10.07
N HIS A 4 -4.22 -8.74 -10.02
CA HIS A 4 -3.65 -7.45 -9.62
C HIS A 4 -4.16 -6.31 -10.52
N GLU A 5 -4.46 -6.57 -11.80
CA GLU A 5 -5.05 -5.55 -12.66
C GLU A 5 -6.40 -5.04 -12.16
N TYR A 6 -7.23 -5.87 -11.53
CA TYR A 6 -8.52 -5.45 -10.99
C TYR A 6 -8.35 -4.54 -9.78
N TRP A 7 -7.43 -4.91 -8.88
CA TRP A 7 -7.07 -4.11 -7.72
C TRP A 7 -6.48 -2.76 -8.11
N VAL A 8 -5.49 -2.76 -9.02
CA VAL A 8 -4.86 -1.53 -9.51
C VAL A 8 -5.87 -0.66 -10.26
N ALA A 9 -6.72 -1.25 -11.11
CA ALA A 9 -7.74 -0.51 -11.84
C ALA A 9 -8.74 0.16 -10.90
N LEU A 10 -9.29 -0.57 -9.92
CA LEU A 10 -10.28 -0.02 -8.99
C LEU A 10 -9.69 1.06 -8.09
N SER A 11 -8.45 0.84 -7.62
CA SER A 11 -7.72 1.80 -6.78
C SER A 11 -7.35 3.09 -7.51
N SER A 12 -7.30 3.03 -8.85
CA SER A 12 -7.04 4.19 -9.72
C SER A 12 -8.30 4.99 -10.04
N VAL A 13 -9.48 4.55 -9.59
CA VAL A 13 -10.73 5.27 -9.84
C VAL A 13 -10.86 6.45 -8.89
N GLU A 14 -10.90 7.66 -9.47
CA GLU A 14 -11.13 8.89 -8.72
C GLU A 14 -12.43 8.80 -7.90
N GLY A 15 -12.34 9.11 -6.60
CA GLY A 15 -13.45 9.02 -5.67
C GLY A 15 -13.69 7.62 -5.09
N ILE A 16 -12.93 6.59 -5.48
CA ILE A 16 -13.02 5.24 -4.92
C ILE A 16 -11.75 4.95 -4.13
N GLY A 17 -11.80 5.27 -2.84
CA GLY A 17 -10.72 4.99 -1.90
C GLY A 17 -10.87 3.64 -1.17
N PRO A 18 -9.94 3.32 -0.26
CA PRO A 18 -9.88 2.05 0.47
C PRO A 18 -11.20 1.64 1.13
N VAL A 19 -11.89 2.60 1.75
CA VAL A 19 -13.17 2.36 2.45
C VAL A 19 -14.25 1.86 1.47
N ARG A 20 -14.36 2.48 0.30
CA ARG A 20 -15.32 2.09 -0.74
C ARG A 20 -14.95 0.76 -1.38
N ILE A 21 -13.66 0.49 -1.59
CA ILE A 21 -13.18 -0.79 -2.11
C ILE A 21 -13.52 -1.92 -1.14
N LYS A 22 -13.22 -1.75 0.15
CA LYS A 22 -13.59 -2.70 1.19
C LYS A 22 -15.11 -2.91 1.25
N TYR A 23 -15.90 -1.85 1.08
CA TYR A 23 -17.35 -1.96 1.02
C TYR A 23 -17.82 -2.82 -0.16
N LEU A 24 -17.27 -2.58 -1.36
CA LEU A 24 -17.59 -3.37 -2.56
C LEU A 24 -17.20 -4.84 -2.37
N LEU A 25 -16.02 -5.13 -1.84
CA LEU A 25 -15.57 -6.49 -1.57
C LEU A 25 -16.48 -7.20 -0.56
N ASN A 26 -16.86 -6.53 0.53
CA ASN A 26 -17.80 -7.11 1.50
C ASN A 26 -19.17 -7.40 0.88
N ARG A 27 -19.59 -6.64 -0.14
CA ARG A 27 -20.90 -6.80 -0.80
C ARG A 27 -20.90 -7.87 -1.89
N PHE A 28 -19.83 -7.95 -2.68
CA PHE A 28 -19.75 -8.76 -3.89
C PHE A 28 -18.87 -9.99 -3.75
N GLY A 29 -18.01 -10.07 -2.71
CA GLY A 29 -17.13 -11.21 -2.45
C GLY A 29 -15.70 -10.94 -2.89
N THR A 30 -15.46 -10.99 -4.21
CA THR A 30 -14.14 -10.85 -4.83
C THR A 30 -14.01 -9.57 -5.66
N ILE A 31 -12.77 -9.16 -5.97
CA ILE A 31 -12.53 -7.97 -6.80
C ILE A 31 -13.05 -8.19 -8.22
N GLU A 32 -12.99 -9.41 -8.74
CA GLU A 32 -13.52 -9.77 -10.05
C GLU A 32 -15.05 -9.67 -10.08
N GLU A 33 -15.73 -10.10 -9.03
CA GLU A 33 -17.18 -9.98 -8.88
C GLU A 33 -17.63 -8.51 -8.82
N VAL A 34 -16.83 -7.62 -8.21
CA VAL A 34 -17.08 -6.17 -8.27
C VAL A 34 -17.08 -5.66 -9.70
N PHE A 35 -16.19 -6.15 -10.56
CA PHE A 35 -16.15 -5.76 -11.98
C PHE A 35 -17.20 -6.48 -12.83
N ALA A 36 -17.72 -7.61 -12.36
CA ALA A 36 -18.80 -8.35 -13.01
C ALA A 36 -20.18 -7.75 -12.70
N ALA A 37 -20.33 -7.04 -11.57
CA ALA A 37 -21.58 -6.42 -11.13
C ALA A 37 -22.14 -5.39 -12.13
N GLU A 38 -23.47 -5.27 -12.16
CA GLU A 38 -24.13 -4.28 -13.01
C GLU A 38 -24.02 -2.86 -12.45
N MET A 39 -24.11 -1.86 -13.34
CA MET A 39 -24.07 -0.44 -12.95
C MET A 39 -25.09 -0.10 -11.86
N LEU A 40 -26.32 -0.57 -12.06
CA LEU A 40 -27.44 -0.27 -11.19
C LEU A 40 -27.30 -0.95 -9.82
N GLU A 41 -26.61 -2.08 -9.74
CA GLU A 41 -26.31 -2.74 -8.46
C GLU A 41 -25.35 -1.88 -7.63
N ILE A 42 -24.25 -1.42 -8.25
CA ILE A 42 -23.26 -0.56 -7.59
C ILE A 42 -23.88 0.79 -7.23
N ALA A 43 -24.63 1.42 -8.14
CA ALA A 43 -25.21 2.75 -7.94
C ALA A 43 -26.23 2.82 -6.79
N ARG A 44 -26.81 1.68 -6.39
CA ARG A 44 -27.77 1.59 -5.28
C ARG A 44 -27.11 1.35 -3.93
N LEU A 45 -25.80 1.10 -3.91
CA LEU A 45 -25.09 0.86 -2.66
C LEU A 45 -24.90 2.16 -1.87
N PRO A 46 -24.98 2.10 -0.53
CA PRO A 46 -24.45 3.13 0.34
C PRO A 46 -23.03 3.53 -0.06
N LEU A 47 -22.75 4.84 -0.03
CA LEU A 47 -21.47 5.46 -0.44
C LEU A 47 -21.24 5.57 -1.95
N PHE A 48 -22.16 5.08 -2.78
CA PHE A 48 -22.09 5.15 -4.24
C PHE A 48 -23.26 5.95 -4.82
N ASP A 49 -23.01 6.49 -6.01
CA ASP A 49 -24.01 7.12 -6.86
C ASP A 49 -23.81 6.64 -8.32
N GLN A 50 -24.63 7.11 -9.24
CA GLN A 50 -24.52 6.74 -10.67
C GLN A 50 -23.17 7.13 -11.27
N VAL A 51 -22.56 8.22 -10.81
CA VAL A 51 -21.27 8.71 -11.33
C VAL A 51 -20.15 7.76 -10.91
N LEU A 52 -20.09 7.39 -9.63
CA LEU A 52 -19.11 6.44 -9.10
C LEU A 52 -19.30 5.05 -9.72
N ALA A 53 -20.54 4.57 -9.85
CA ALA A 53 -20.82 3.29 -10.50
C ALA A 53 -20.35 3.26 -11.95
N LEU A 54 -20.61 4.34 -12.71
CA LEU A 54 -20.12 4.47 -14.09
C LEU A 54 -18.59 4.49 -14.15
N ARG A 55 -17.90 5.11 -13.18
CA ARG A 55 -16.44 5.10 -13.11
C ARG A 55 -15.88 3.69 -12.86
N VAL A 56 -16.50 2.88 -12.00
CA VAL A 56 -16.12 1.46 -11.81
C VAL A 56 -16.22 0.69 -13.13
N LEU A 57 -17.34 0.85 -13.85
CA LEU A 57 -17.53 0.20 -15.15
C LEU A 57 -16.52 0.64 -16.20
N ARG A 58 -16.16 1.93 -16.22
CA ARG A 58 -15.12 2.42 -17.12
C ARG A 58 -13.76 1.84 -16.79
N ALA A 59 -13.44 1.64 -15.50
CA ALA A 59 -12.20 0.99 -15.09
C ALA A 59 -12.07 -0.43 -15.66
N ARG A 60 -13.19 -1.16 -15.82
CA ARG A 60 -13.22 -2.48 -16.46
C ARG A 60 -12.69 -2.46 -17.89
N LEU A 61 -12.97 -1.40 -18.65
CA LEU A 61 -12.53 -1.28 -20.04
C LEU A 61 -11.01 -1.05 -20.15
N GLY A 62 -10.38 -0.56 -19.07
CA GLY A 62 -8.95 -0.26 -19.02
C GLY A 62 -8.05 -1.41 -18.57
N LEU A 63 -8.60 -2.60 -18.26
CA LEU A 63 -7.82 -3.70 -17.66
C LEU A 63 -6.62 -4.14 -18.51
N THR A 64 -6.75 -4.16 -19.84
CA THR A 64 -5.64 -4.48 -20.75
C THR A 64 -4.49 -3.49 -20.61
N GLU A 65 -4.81 -2.20 -20.49
CA GLU A 65 -3.81 -1.15 -20.32
C GLU A 65 -3.15 -1.23 -18.94
N ILE A 66 -3.93 -1.45 -17.89
CA ILE A 66 -3.42 -1.65 -16.53
C ILE A 66 -2.48 -2.85 -16.48
N ARG A 67 -2.83 -3.97 -17.13
CA ARG A 67 -1.94 -5.15 -17.20
C ARG A 67 -0.61 -4.82 -17.87
N ARG A 68 -0.63 -3.99 -18.93
CA ARG A 68 0.60 -3.50 -19.58
C ARG A 68 1.43 -2.64 -18.64
N GLN A 69 0.81 -1.73 -17.89
CA GLN A 69 1.48 -0.89 -16.90
C GLN A 69 2.09 -1.71 -15.76
N ILE A 70 1.39 -2.71 -15.25
CA ILE A 70 1.93 -3.66 -14.26
C ILE A 70 3.15 -4.39 -14.82
N GLY A 71 3.07 -4.87 -16.06
CA GLY A 71 4.21 -5.50 -16.74
C GLY A 71 5.41 -4.55 -16.88
N TRP A 72 5.15 -3.28 -17.22
CA TRP A 72 6.19 -2.26 -17.30
C TRP A 72 6.83 -1.98 -15.94
N LEU A 73 6.05 -1.81 -14.87
CA LEU A 73 6.56 -1.65 -13.49
C LEU A 73 7.45 -2.81 -13.07
N LYS A 74 7.01 -4.05 -13.33
CA LYS A 74 7.81 -5.26 -13.07
C LYS A 74 9.14 -5.25 -13.82
N SER A 75 9.17 -4.75 -15.07
CA SER A 75 10.42 -4.61 -15.83
C SER A 75 11.39 -3.59 -15.21
N GLN A 76 10.90 -2.69 -14.37
CA GLN A 76 11.69 -1.72 -13.59
C GLN A 76 11.99 -2.22 -12.16
N ASN A 77 11.79 -3.52 -11.87
CA ASN A 77 11.87 -4.11 -10.53
C ASN A 77 10.89 -3.53 -9.50
N VAL A 78 9.86 -2.79 -9.96
CA VAL A 78 8.78 -2.34 -9.09
C VAL A 78 7.74 -3.44 -9.02
N ASN A 79 7.58 -3.97 -7.82
CA ASN A 79 6.65 -5.05 -7.52
C ASN A 79 5.36 -4.48 -6.93
N ILE A 80 4.28 -5.26 -7.03
CA ILE A 80 2.95 -4.88 -6.58
C ILE A 80 2.45 -5.95 -5.61
N ILE A 81 1.86 -5.51 -4.51
CA ILE A 81 1.18 -6.34 -3.52
C ILE A 81 -0.23 -5.78 -3.34
N CYS A 82 -1.22 -6.62 -3.54
CA CYS A 82 -2.62 -6.30 -3.31
C CYS A 82 -3.07 -6.78 -1.93
N PHE A 83 -4.16 -6.23 -1.43
CA PHE A 83 -4.67 -6.49 -0.06
C PHE A 83 -4.84 -7.98 0.29
N GLU A 84 -5.19 -8.81 -0.69
CA GLU A 84 -5.40 -10.25 -0.51
C GLU A 84 -4.13 -11.10 -0.61
N ASP A 85 -3.01 -10.52 -1.07
CA ASP A 85 -1.76 -11.24 -1.20
C ASP A 85 -1.23 -11.64 0.19
N VAL A 86 -0.62 -12.83 0.27
CA VAL A 86 -0.08 -13.36 1.53
C VAL A 86 1.08 -12.51 2.05
N GLU A 87 1.77 -11.79 1.16
CA GLU A 87 2.86 -10.87 1.44
C GLU A 87 2.39 -9.51 1.97
N TYR A 88 1.10 -9.19 1.89
CA TYR A 88 0.60 -7.90 2.37
C TYR A 88 0.75 -7.79 3.90
N PRO A 89 1.33 -6.69 4.43
CA PRO A 89 1.66 -6.58 5.85
C PRO A 89 0.43 -6.70 6.77
N MET A 90 0.49 -7.64 7.72
CA MET A 90 -0.63 -7.92 8.63
C MET A 90 -1.06 -6.70 9.45
N GLN A 91 -0.11 -5.96 10.02
CA GLN A 91 -0.40 -4.75 10.81
C GLN A 91 -1.12 -3.68 9.97
N LEU A 92 -0.77 -3.57 8.68
CA LEU A 92 -1.42 -2.62 7.78
C LEU A 92 -2.82 -3.10 7.38
N ARG A 93 -3.05 -4.41 7.30
CA ARG A 93 -4.34 -5.02 6.94
C ARG A 93 -5.43 -4.72 7.98
N GLU A 94 -5.04 -4.53 9.24
CA GLU A 94 -5.95 -4.22 10.35
C GLU A 94 -6.53 -2.80 10.28
N LEU A 95 -5.90 -1.90 9.53
CA LEU A 95 -6.37 -0.53 9.39
C LEU A 95 -7.68 -0.46 8.60
N GLN A 96 -8.60 0.41 9.03
CA GLN A 96 -9.87 0.62 8.31
C GLN A 96 -9.66 1.17 6.90
N ASN A 97 -8.63 1.99 6.72
CA ASN A 97 -8.23 2.63 5.47
C ASN A 97 -6.96 1.99 4.87
N ALA A 98 -6.71 0.70 5.16
CA ALA A 98 -5.59 -0.05 4.59
C ALA A 98 -5.52 0.11 3.07
N PRO A 99 -4.38 0.53 2.49
CA PRO A 99 -4.27 0.74 1.06
C PRO A 99 -4.53 -0.58 0.29
N PRO A 100 -5.41 -0.59 -0.71
CA PRO A 100 -5.74 -1.80 -1.46
C PRO A 100 -4.55 -2.37 -2.26
N VAL A 101 -3.60 -1.50 -2.63
CA VAL A 101 -2.44 -1.79 -3.45
C VAL A 101 -1.22 -1.10 -2.86
N LEU A 102 -0.12 -1.83 -2.76
CA LEU A 102 1.21 -1.33 -2.41
C LEU A 102 2.15 -1.58 -3.59
N CYS A 103 2.94 -0.57 -3.93
CA CYS A 103 4.08 -0.72 -4.83
C CYS A 103 5.36 -0.68 -4.00
N TYR A 104 6.33 -1.54 -4.32
CA TYR A 104 7.61 -1.57 -3.62
C TYR A 104 8.77 -1.87 -4.57
N LEU A 105 9.95 -1.40 -4.19
CA LEU A 105 11.23 -1.68 -4.83
C LEU A 105 12.15 -2.34 -3.80
N GLY A 106 12.86 -3.40 -4.20
CA GLY A 106 13.76 -4.16 -3.33
C GLY A 106 13.19 -5.50 -2.89
N GLU A 107 13.72 -6.05 -1.79
CA GLU A 107 13.34 -7.36 -1.27
C GLU A 107 12.37 -7.25 -0.10
N LEU A 108 11.26 -7.99 -0.15
CA LEU A 108 10.35 -8.18 0.97
C LEU A 108 10.66 -9.49 1.69
N ARG A 109 11.39 -9.42 2.79
CA ARG A 109 11.61 -10.58 3.65
C ARG A 109 10.53 -10.63 4.72
N LYS A 110 9.82 -11.75 4.85
CA LYS A 110 8.71 -11.93 5.80
C LYS A 110 9.04 -11.54 7.25
N ILE A 111 10.30 -11.73 7.66
CA ILE A 111 10.77 -11.34 9.00
C ILE A 111 10.73 -9.82 9.22
N LEU A 112 10.94 -9.04 8.16
CA LEU A 112 11.01 -7.58 8.23
C LEU A 112 9.63 -6.95 8.49
N CYS A 113 8.55 -7.62 8.09
CA CYS A 113 7.18 -7.10 8.23
C CYS A 113 6.57 -7.34 9.61
N ASN A 114 7.08 -8.30 10.39
CA ASN A 114 6.47 -8.73 11.66
C ASN A 114 7.10 -8.09 12.90
N ARG A 115 8.32 -7.55 12.79
CA ARG A 115 9.00 -6.83 13.87
C ARG A 115 9.50 -5.50 13.34
N SER A 116 8.58 -4.60 13.07
CA SER A 116 8.89 -3.25 12.59
C SER A 116 8.66 -2.20 13.68
N VAL A 117 9.45 -1.12 13.65
CA VAL A 117 9.28 0.06 14.50
C VAL A 117 9.33 1.29 13.61
N ALA A 118 8.34 2.16 13.77
CA ALA A 118 8.34 3.46 13.12
C ALA A 118 9.21 4.45 13.89
N ILE A 119 10.15 5.11 13.21
CA ILE A 119 10.91 6.24 13.76
C ILE A 119 10.54 7.48 12.95
N VAL A 120 10.05 8.51 13.64
CA VAL A 120 9.60 9.78 13.06
C VAL A 120 10.11 10.94 13.91
N GLY A 121 10.31 12.10 13.31
CA GLY A 121 10.72 13.28 14.08
C GLY A 121 10.86 14.56 13.25
N SER A 122 11.59 15.52 13.79
CA SER A 122 11.79 16.83 13.16
C SER A 122 12.52 16.73 11.83
N ARG A 123 12.13 17.58 10.86
CA ARG A 123 12.87 17.81 9.62
C ARG A 123 14.13 18.65 9.78
N ASN A 124 14.22 19.38 10.89
CA ASN A 124 15.39 20.15 11.29
C ASN A 124 15.78 19.76 12.73
N PRO A 125 16.34 18.56 12.94
CA PRO A 125 16.72 18.08 14.26
C PRO A 125 17.98 18.80 14.77
N SER A 126 18.13 18.84 16.10
CA SER A 126 19.41 19.22 16.71
C SER A 126 20.43 18.10 16.55
N ASP A 127 21.72 18.44 16.68
CA ASP A 127 22.80 17.46 16.65
C ASP A 127 22.62 16.35 17.70
N SER A 128 22.08 16.69 18.88
CA SER A 128 21.78 15.73 19.94
C SER A 128 20.70 14.72 19.50
N ALA A 129 19.64 15.19 18.86
CA ALA A 129 18.55 14.34 18.39
C ALA A 129 19.02 13.42 17.25
N ILE A 130 19.92 13.89 16.39
CA ILE A 130 20.57 13.07 15.36
C ILE A 130 21.34 11.93 16.04
N LEU A 131 22.20 12.24 17.02
CA LEU A 131 23.03 11.26 17.70
C LEU A 131 22.19 10.21 18.45
N GLU A 132 21.15 10.66 19.15
CA GLU A 132 20.21 9.77 19.86
C GLU A 132 19.47 8.85 18.89
N THR A 133 19.02 9.37 17.74
CA THR A 133 18.31 8.59 16.72
C THR A 133 19.20 7.53 16.12
N LEU A 134 20.48 7.84 15.81
CA LEU A 134 21.43 6.86 15.31
C LEU A 134 21.65 5.71 16.32
N ASN A 135 21.88 6.06 17.59
CA ASN A 135 22.09 5.07 18.65
C ASN A 135 20.86 4.19 18.87
N LEU A 136 19.68 4.81 19.01
CA LEU A 136 18.41 4.09 19.17
C LEU A 136 18.18 3.14 17.99
N THR A 137 18.38 3.63 16.78
CA THR A 137 18.17 2.85 15.56
C THR A 137 19.09 1.64 15.50
N THR A 138 20.39 1.84 15.75
CA THR A 138 21.40 0.76 15.73
C THR A 138 20.98 -0.36 16.67
N ARG A 139 20.61 -0.01 17.91
CA ARG A 139 20.18 -0.99 18.93
C ARG A 139 18.90 -1.74 18.55
N LEU A 140 17.96 -1.07 17.86
CA LEU A 140 16.74 -1.71 17.38
C LEU A 140 17.05 -2.71 16.25
N VAL A 141 17.92 -2.36 15.32
CA VAL A 141 18.34 -3.25 14.24
C VAL A 141 19.11 -4.46 14.77
N GLU A 142 20.05 -4.25 15.69
CA GLU A 142 20.78 -5.33 16.38
C GLU A 142 19.83 -6.27 17.14
N ALA A 143 18.72 -5.74 17.67
CA ALA A 143 17.66 -6.53 18.31
C ALA A 143 16.71 -7.22 17.31
N GLY A 144 16.95 -7.08 16.01
CA GLY A 144 16.19 -7.71 14.92
C GLY A 144 14.91 -6.97 14.52
N PHE A 145 14.80 -5.67 14.82
CA PHE A 145 13.71 -4.84 14.33
C PHE A 145 14.02 -4.23 12.97
N THR A 146 12.99 -4.10 12.14
CA THR A 146 13.01 -3.34 10.89
C THR A 146 12.59 -1.90 11.16
N ILE A 147 13.37 -0.94 10.68
CA ILE A 147 13.03 0.47 10.82
C ILE A 147 12.15 0.91 9.66
N VAL A 148 11.02 1.53 10.00
CA VAL A 148 10.09 2.13 9.04
C VAL A 148 10.09 3.65 9.25
N SER A 149 10.23 4.41 8.18
CA SER A 149 10.21 5.87 8.24
C SER A 149 9.79 6.46 6.88
N GLY A 150 9.61 7.78 6.80
CA GLY A 150 8.99 8.48 5.68
C GLY A 150 9.94 9.05 4.63
N LEU A 151 11.25 8.76 4.72
CA LEU A 151 12.31 9.31 3.85
C LEU A 151 12.37 10.86 3.84
N ALA A 152 11.83 11.54 4.84
CA ALA A 152 11.95 12.99 4.97
C ALA A 152 13.37 13.39 5.43
N ASP A 153 13.75 14.64 5.17
CA ASP A 153 14.94 15.22 5.79
C ASP A 153 14.88 15.15 7.32
N GLY A 154 16.05 15.16 7.97
CA GLY A 154 16.15 15.16 9.42
C GLY A 154 16.10 13.75 10.03
N ILE A 155 15.17 13.54 10.97
CA ILE A 155 15.10 12.30 11.77
C ILE A 155 14.83 11.06 10.91
N ASP A 156 13.98 11.15 9.89
CA ASP A 156 13.67 10.01 9.01
C ASP A 156 14.93 9.54 8.25
N THR A 157 15.64 10.47 7.60
CA THR A 157 16.96 10.19 6.98
C THR A 157 17.95 9.62 7.99
N THR A 158 18.02 10.20 9.19
CA THR A 158 18.93 9.73 10.26
C THR A 158 18.62 8.30 10.68
N ALA A 159 17.34 7.96 10.84
CA ALA A 159 16.90 6.60 11.16
C ALA A 159 17.28 5.62 10.05
N HIS A 160 17.05 5.95 8.78
CA HIS A 160 17.47 5.11 7.67
C HIS A 160 18.99 4.90 7.61
N LEU A 161 19.78 5.96 7.79
CA LEU A 161 21.25 5.87 7.81
C LEU A 161 21.75 5.01 8.98
N GLY A 162 21.16 5.19 10.17
CA GLY A 162 21.46 4.35 11.34
C GLY A 162 21.14 2.88 11.07
N ALA A 163 20.04 2.59 10.38
CA ALA A 163 19.62 1.21 10.13
C ALA A 163 20.50 0.50 9.11
N ILE A 164 21.03 1.23 8.12
CA ILE A 164 21.95 0.70 7.10
C ILE A 164 23.36 0.49 7.68
N SER A 165 23.75 1.31 8.66
CA SER A 165 25.09 1.28 9.25
C SER A 165 25.26 0.29 10.41
N ALA A 166 24.15 -0.31 10.88
CA ALA A 166 24.09 -1.29 11.96
C ALA A 166 24.33 -2.71 11.44
#